data_AF-A0AAW2G2I1-F1
#
_entry.id   AF-A0AAW2G2I1-F1
#
_cell.length_a   1.000
_cell.length_b   1.000
_cell.length_c   1.000
_cell.angle_alpha   90.00
_cell.angle_beta   90.00
_cell.angle_gamma   90.00
#
_symmetry.space_group_name_H-M   'P 1'
#
loop_
_entity.id
_entity.type
_entity.pdbx_description
1 polymer ?
#
loop_
_entity_poly.entity_id
_entity_poly.type
_entity_poly.pdbx_seq_one_letter_code
_entity_poly.pdbx_strand_id
1 'polypeptide(L)'
;MEGHWLQSLRMKLVSTDASRLQQLLQSKVEDMNEIKKNQDQRFNEDEINIKELTSKLDAMKEALHTETQILEHKNNELSKENIYIEELQEENDKLLQEIKQLEGQRNSLKSSKPNSRDQQLLELGRKKLKLYKELTKIQWDYAATKHSIKGYVSNGCDYIHHFCYENQEINYKIIDSLWNEIYLCTSQGESERENLQPNFAN
;
A
#
# COMPACT_ATOMS: atom_id res chain seq x y z
N MET A 1 -44.52 39.70 -120.60
CA MET A 1 -43.32 38.91 -120.22
C MET A 1 -42.76 39.28 -118.84
N GLU A 2 -43.46 40.08 -118.01
CA GLU A 2 -42.92 40.56 -116.71
C GLU A 2 -43.34 39.69 -115.49
N GLY A 3 -44.47 38.98 -115.57
CA GLY A 3 -44.98 38.16 -114.45
C GLY A 3 -44.12 36.94 -114.10
N HIS A 4 -43.47 36.34 -115.10
CA HIS A 4 -42.68 35.11 -114.90
C HIS A 4 -41.34 35.35 -114.18
N TRP A 5 -40.74 36.53 -114.36
CA TRP A 5 -39.51 36.92 -113.68
C TRP A 5 -39.77 37.32 -112.22
N LEU A 6 -40.85 38.06 -111.95
CA LEU A 6 -41.30 38.38 -110.60
C LEU A 6 -41.62 37.12 -109.78
N GLN A 7 -42.23 36.11 -110.39
CA GLN A 7 -42.54 34.84 -109.73
C GLN A 7 -41.27 34.01 -109.44
N SER A 8 -40.30 34.00 -110.36
CA SER A 8 -39.00 33.36 -110.15
C SER A 8 -38.18 34.03 -109.04
N LEU A 9 -38.20 35.37 -108.97
CA LEU A 9 -37.55 36.12 -107.89
C LEU A 9 -38.21 35.87 -106.53
N ARG A 10 -39.54 35.83 -106.47
CA ARG A 10 -40.28 35.49 -105.23
C ARG A 10 -39.93 34.09 -104.74
N MET A 11 -39.87 33.10 -105.63
CA MET A 11 -39.47 31.75 -105.25
C MET A 11 -38.02 31.69 -104.75
N LYS A 12 -37.08 32.41 -105.37
CA LYS A 12 -35.69 32.50 -104.89
C LYS A 12 -35.57 33.19 -103.52
N LEU A 13 -36.35 34.25 -103.29
CA LEU A 13 -36.38 34.92 -101.99
C LEU A 13 -36.91 33.98 -100.91
N VAL A 14 -38.05 33.32 -101.17
CA VAL A 14 -38.66 32.33 -100.26
C VAL A 14 -37.73 31.15 -99.99
N SER A 15 -37.02 30.63 -101.01
CA SER A 15 -36.06 29.54 -100.81
C SER A 15 -34.85 29.96 -99.99
N THR A 16 -34.35 31.18 -100.19
CA THR A 16 -33.20 31.72 -99.44
C THR A 16 -33.56 31.96 -97.98
N ASP A 17 -34.76 32.50 -97.72
CA ASP A 17 -35.28 32.70 -96.37
C ASP A 17 -35.56 31.37 -95.65
N ALA A 18 -36.11 30.38 -96.36
CA ALA A 18 -36.30 29.03 -95.82
C ALA A 18 -34.98 28.34 -95.46
N SER A 19 -33.94 28.45 -96.31
CA SER A 19 -32.61 27.91 -96.01
C SER A 19 -31.95 28.61 -94.82
N ARG A 20 -32.08 29.93 -94.69
CA ARG A 20 -31.60 30.67 -93.51
C ARG A 20 -32.31 30.26 -92.22
N LEU A 21 -33.63 30.10 -92.26
CA LEU A 21 -34.40 29.60 -91.12
C LEU A 21 -34.00 28.18 -90.74
N GLN A 22 -33.76 27.31 -91.72
CA GLN A 22 -33.30 25.95 -91.48
C GLN A 22 -31.91 25.92 -90.81
N GLN A 23 -30.97 26.76 -91.26
CA GLN A 23 -29.66 26.90 -90.62
C GLN A 23 -29.76 27.45 -89.20
N LEU A 24 -30.59 28.47 -88.96
CA LEU A 24 -30.84 29.00 -87.61
C LEU A 24 -31.46 27.95 -86.69
N LEU A 25 -32.42 27.17 -87.19
CA LEU A 25 -33.04 26.09 -86.44
C LEU A 25 -32.01 25.01 -86.10
N GLN A 26 -31.14 24.65 -87.04
CA GLN A 26 -30.10 23.65 -86.84
C GLN A 26 -29.06 24.12 -85.81
N SER A 27 -28.61 25.37 -85.91
CA SER A 27 -27.74 25.97 -84.89
C SER A 27 -28.41 26.00 -83.51
N LYS A 28 -29.71 26.29 -83.42
CA LYS A 28 -30.43 26.25 -82.14
C LYS A 28 -30.58 24.85 -81.56
N VAL A 29 -30.74 23.84 -82.40
CA VAL A 29 -30.75 22.43 -81.99
C VAL A 29 -29.36 22.01 -81.48
N GLU A 30 -28.30 22.46 -82.15
CA GLU A 30 -26.91 22.24 -81.71
C GLU A 30 -26.63 22.89 -80.34
N ASP A 31 -26.99 24.19 -80.18
CA ASP A 31 -26.90 24.91 -78.89
C ASP A 31 -27.63 24.13 -77.78
N MET A 32 -28.86 23.66 -78.07
CA MET A 32 -29.70 22.95 -77.11
C MET A 32 -29.11 21.58 -76.73
N ASN A 33 -28.50 20.88 -77.69
CA ASN A 33 -27.83 19.61 -77.43
C ASN A 33 -26.57 19.79 -76.58
N GLU A 34 -25.81 20.85 -76.80
CA GLU A 34 -24.63 21.18 -75.99
C GLU A 34 -25.03 21.55 -74.55
N ILE A 35 -26.06 22.39 -74.38
CA ILE A 35 -26.62 22.71 -73.06
C ILE A 35 -27.06 21.44 -72.33
N LYS A 36 -27.78 20.55 -73.02
CA LYS A 36 -28.25 19.29 -72.45
C LYS A 36 -27.08 18.41 -71.99
N LYS A 37 -26.06 18.23 -72.84
CA LYS A 37 -24.86 17.46 -72.50
C LYS A 37 -24.13 18.03 -71.27
N ASN A 38 -24.00 19.35 -71.20
CA ASN A 38 -23.36 20.02 -70.06
C ASN A 38 -24.18 19.85 -68.77
N GLN A 39 -25.51 19.90 -68.86
CA GLN A 39 -26.39 19.63 -67.72
C GLN A 39 -26.29 18.18 -67.26
N ASP A 40 -26.37 17.21 -68.17
CA ASP A 40 -26.25 15.79 -67.87
C ASP A 40 -24.90 15.47 -67.18
N GLN A 41 -23.80 16.10 -67.64
CA GLN A 41 -22.50 15.97 -67.00
C GLN A 41 -22.50 16.51 -65.56
N ARG A 42 -23.03 17.73 -65.34
CA ARG A 42 -23.12 18.32 -64.00
C ARG A 42 -23.98 17.48 -63.06
N PHE A 43 -25.12 16.97 -63.53
CA PHE A 43 -25.97 16.10 -62.72
C PHE A 43 -25.25 14.82 -62.32
N ASN A 44 -24.47 14.22 -63.21
CA ASN A 44 -23.68 13.04 -62.89
C ASN A 44 -22.54 13.34 -61.90
N GLU A 45 -21.86 14.48 -62.05
CA GLU A 45 -20.85 14.95 -61.09
C GLU A 45 -21.47 15.20 -59.70
N ASP A 46 -22.61 15.88 -59.64
CA ASP A 46 -23.35 16.13 -58.42
C ASP A 46 -23.84 14.83 -57.78
N GLU A 47 -24.33 13.87 -58.56
CA GLU A 47 -24.76 12.55 -58.07
C GLU A 47 -23.59 11.79 -57.44
N ILE A 48 -22.41 11.81 -58.08
CA ILE A 48 -21.18 11.20 -57.53
C ILE A 48 -20.78 11.89 -56.22
N ASN A 49 -20.78 13.22 -56.19
CA ASN A 49 -20.45 14.01 -55.00
C ASN A 49 -21.40 13.72 -53.84
N ILE A 50 -22.71 13.65 -54.10
CA ILE A 50 -23.73 13.32 -53.09
C ILE A 50 -23.49 11.92 -52.54
N LYS A 51 -23.21 10.93 -53.39
CA LYS A 51 -22.90 9.56 -52.93
C LYS A 51 -21.66 9.54 -52.06
N GLU A 52 -20.58 10.21 -52.47
CA GLU A 52 -19.35 10.29 -51.69
C GLU A 52 -19.57 10.95 -50.32
N LEU A 53 -20.27 12.09 -50.28
CA LEU A 53 -20.59 12.79 -49.03
C LEU A 53 -21.48 11.95 -48.12
N THR A 54 -22.43 11.21 -48.68
CA THR A 54 -23.30 10.30 -47.92
C THR A 54 -22.47 9.17 -47.29
N SER A 55 -21.58 8.53 -48.05
CA SER A 55 -20.68 7.51 -47.51
C SER A 55 -19.76 8.04 -46.41
N LYS A 56 -19.23 9.27 -46.56
CA LYS A 56 -18.43 9.93 -45.52
C LYS A 56 -19.24 10.20 -44.26
N LEU A 57 -20.48 10.67 -44.41
CA LEU A 57 -21.39 10.92 -43.30
C LEU A 57 -21.68 9.63 -42.52
N ASP A 58 -21.95 8.53 -43.21
CA ASP A 58 -22.23 7.24 -42.58
C ASP A 58 -21.00 6.70 -41.86
N ALA A 59 -19.81 6.79 -42.47
CA ALA A 59 -18.56 6.43 -41.80
C ALA A 59 -18.31 7.26 -40.52
N MET A 60 -18.58 8.57 -40.55
CA MET A 60 -18.46 9.43 -39.37
C MET A 60 -19.49 9.08 -38.28
N LYS A 61 -20.72 8.71 -38.65
CA LYS A 61 -21.73 8.28 -37.67
C LYS A 61 -21.33 6.99 -36.96
N GLU A 62 -20.82 6.00 -37.69
CA GLU A 62 -20.34 4.75 -37.11
C GLU A 62 -19.12 4.98 -36.19
N ALA A 63 -18.19 5.83 -36.63
CA ALA A 63 -17.05 6.22 -35.79
C ALA A 63 -17.50 6.93 -34.49
N LEU A 64 -18.47 7.85 -34.59
CA LEU A 64 -19.02 8.51 -33.41
C LEU A 64 -19.74 7.53 -32.47
N HIS A 65 -20.51 6.60 -33.04
CA HIS A 65 -21.24 5.60 -32.26
C HIS A 65 -20.29 4.68 -31.48
N THR A 66 -19.25 4.18 -32.14
CA THR A 66 -18.23 3.32 -31.51
C THR A 66 -17.45 4.07 -30.43
N GLU A 67 -17.05 5.31 -30.67
CA GLU A 67 -16.36 6.12 -29.65
C GLU A 67 -17.27 6.38 -28.43
N THR A 68 -18.56 6.63 -28.66
CA THR A 68 -19.54 6.81 -27.57
C THR A 68 -19.63 5.56 -26.69
N GLN A 69 -19.70 4.37 -27.29
CA GLN A 69 -19.73 3.10 -26.55
C GLN A 69 -18.43 2.87 -25.76
N ILE A 70 -17.27 3.20 -26.34
CA ILE A 70 -15.97 3.09 -25.66
C ILE A 70 -15.91 4.01 -24.44
N LEU A 71 -16.36 5.26 -24.59
CA LEU A 71 -16.37 6.23 -23.49
C LEU A 71 -17.35 5.82 -22.39
N GLU A 72 -18.53 5.32 -22.74
CA GLU A 72 -19.51 4.82 -21.76
C GLU A 72 -18.95 3.62 -20.98
N HIS A 73 -18.27 2.69 -21.66
CA HIS A 73 -17.60 1.57 -21.01
C HIS A 73 -16.51 2.04 -20.04
N LYS A 74 -15.61 2.93 -20.48
CA LYS A 74 -14.56 3.50 -19.62
C LYS A 74 -15.12 4.25 -18.42
N ASN A 75 -16.21 5.00 -18.62
CA ASN A 75 -16.86 5.72 -17.52
C ASN A 75 -17.44 4.75 -16.48
N ASN A 76 -18.00 3.62 -16.92
CA ASN A 76 -18.48 2.58 -16.02
C ASN A 76 -17.34 1.90 -15.25
N GLU A 77 -16.19 1.67 -15.87
CA GLU A 77 -15.00 1.16 -15.18
C GLU A 77 -14.48 2.16 -14.15
N LEU A 78 -14.33 3.44 -14.52
CA LEU A 78 -13.92 4.50 -13.60
C LEU A 78 -14.86 4.65 -12.41
N SER A 79 -16.18 4.49 -12.62
CA SER A 79 -17.17 4.51 -11.54
C SER A 79 -16.94 3.38 -10.53
N LYS A 80 -16.60 2.17 -11.01
CA LYS A 80 -16.27 1.04 -10.13
C LYS A 80 -14.98 1.27 -9.33
N GLU A 81 -13.95 1.79 -9.99
CA GLU A 81 -12.68 2.12 -9.33
C GLU A 81 -12.87 3.21 -8.27
N ASN A 82 -13.74 4.19 -8.51
CA ASN A 82 -14.06 5.20 -7.49
C ASN A 82 -14.71 4.61 -6.24
N ILE A 83 -15.65 3.66 -6.41
CA ILE A 83 -16.25 2.95 -5.27
C ILE A 83 -15.16 2.22 -4.47
N TYR A 84 -14.24 1.55 -5.15
CA TYR A 84 -13.13 0.85 -4.49
C TYR A 84 -12.20 1.81 -3.74
N ILE A 85 -11.92 2.99 -4.30
CA ILE A 85 -11.14 4.03 -3.62
C ILE A 85 -11.86 4.53 -2.35
N GLU A 86 -13.17 4.73 -2.40
CA GLU A 86 -13.97 5.11 -1.23
C GLU A 86 -13.90 4.05 -0.12
N GLU A 87 -14.04 2.76 -0.48
CA GLU A 87 -13.89 1.64 0.47
C GLU A 87 -12.50 1.63 1.15
N LEU A 88 -11.43 1.82 0.36
CA LEU A 88 -10.07 1.88 0.88
C LEU A 88 -9.85 3.10 1.78
N GLN A 89 -10.46 4.23 1.48
CA GLN A 89 -10.39 5.43 2.32
C GLN A 89 -11.05 5.18 3.67
N GLU A 90 -12.23 4.55 3.69
CA GLU A 90 -12.90 4.18 4.95
C GLU A 90 -12.07 3.20 5.79
N GLU A 91 -11.42 2.22 5.15
CA GLU A 91 -10.54 1.27 5.85
C GLU A 91 -9.31 1.97 6.43
N ASN A 92 -8.69 2.87 5.68
CA ASN A 92 -7.54 3.65 6.14
C ASN A 92 -7.90 4.53 7.35
N ASP A 93 -9.07 5.18 7.33
CA ASP A 93 -9.55 5.98 8.46
C ASP A 93 -9.77 5.12 9.72
N LYS A 94 -10.30 3.90 9.57
CA LYS A 94 -10.43 2.94 10.69
C LYS A 94 -9.07 2.56 11.26
N LEU A 95 -8.10 2.24 10.41
CA LEU A 95 -6.75 1.89 10.83
C LEU A 95 -6.04 3.05 11.54
N LEU A 96 -6.20 4.29 11.05
CA LEU A 96 -5.65 5.48 11.71
C LEU A 96 -6.24 5.68 13.11
N GLN A 97 -7.54 5.44 13.29
CA GLN A 97 -8.16 5.50 14.60
C GLN A 97 -7.63 4.41 15.53
N GLU A 98 -7.46 3.18 15.05
CA GLU A 98 -6.89 2.07 15.81
C GLU A 98 -5.45 2.36 16.25
N ILE A 99 -4.61 2.84 15.34
CA ILE A 99 -3.23 3.25 15.64
C ILE A 99 -3.22 4.29 16.77
N LYS A 100 -4.06 5.32 16.68
CA LYS A 100 -4.15 6.36 17.72
C LYS A 100 -4.58 5.81 19.07
N GLN A 101 -5.52 4.86 19.09
CA GLN A 101 -5.95 4.19 20.33
C GLN A 101 -4.83 3.36 20.93
N LEU A 102 -4.15 2.54 20.12
CA LEU A 102 -3.04 1.69 20.56
C LEU A 102 -1.86 2.51 21.05
N GLU A 103 -1.55 3.64 20.42
CA GLU A 103 -0.53 4.55 20.91
C GLU A 103 -0.90 5.14 22.28
N GLY A 104 -2.18 5.49 22.48
CA GLY A 104 -2.70 5.90 23.78
C GLY A 104 -2.52 4.84 24.86
N GLN A 105 -2.85 3.59 24.56
CA GLN A 105 -2.64 2.45 25.46
C GLN A 105 -1.16 2.18 25.73
N ARG A 106 -0.31 2.25 24.71
CA ARG A 106 1.15 2.09 24.87
C ARG A 106 1.71 3.16 25.79
N ASN A 107 1.30 4.42 25.60
CA ASN A 107 1.76 5.53 26.41
C ASN A 107 1.27 5.40 27.86
N SER A 108 0.02 4.96 28.09
CA SER A 108 -0.50 4.72 29.43
C SER A 108 0.27 3.60 30.14
N LEU A 109 0.52 2.47 29.47
CA LEU A 109 1.32 1.37 30.00
C LEU A 109 2.76 1.79 30.31
N LYS A 110 3.40 2.57 29.42
CA LYS A 110 4.75 3.09 29.63
C LYS A 110 4.83 4.04 30.84
N SER A 111 3.76 4.80 31.09
CA SER A 111 3.66 5.70 32.24
C SER A 111 3.20 5.02 33.53
N SER A 112 2.66 3.80 33.44
CA SER A 112 2.15 3.04 34.57
C SER A 112 3.31 2.66 35.49
N LYS A 113 3.29 3.21 36.70
CA LYS A 113 4.28 2.85 37.72
C LYS A 113 3.90 1.50 38.33
N PRO A 114 4.88 0.62 38.59
CA PRO A 114 4.63 -0.60 39.36
C PRO A 114 3.96 -0.27 40.69
N ASN A 115 3.12 -1.17 41.16
CA ASN A 115 2.46 -1.05 42.46
C ASN A 115 3.50 -0.81 43.56
N SER A 116 3.39 0.32 44.26
CA SER A 116 4.36 0.71 45.29
C SER A 116 4.45 -0.31 46.41
N ARG A 117 3.35 -1.02 46.72
CA ARG A 117 3.33 -2.08 47.73
C ARG A 117 4.15 -3.29 47.30
N ASP A 118 4.00 -3.71 46.05
CA ASP A 118 4.73 -4.85 45.50
C ASP A 118 6.22 -4.51 45.35
N GLN A 119 6.52 -3.29 44.92
CA GLN A 119 7.89 -2.77 44.86
C GLN A 119 8.57 -2.81 46.24
N GLN A 120 7.90 -2.30 47.28
CA GLN A 120 8.41 -2.31 48.65
C GLN A 120 8.61 -3.73 49.18
N LEU A 121 7.67 -4.64 48.88
CA LEU A 121 7.77 -6.05 49.27
C LEU A 121 8.99 -6.72 48.64
N LEU A 122 9.22 -6.49 47.33
CA LEU A 122 10.38 -7.02 46.62
C LEU A 122 11.70 -6.45 47.15
N GLU A 123 11.75 -5.15 47.44
CA GLU A 123 12.93 -4.54 48.07
C GLU A 123 13.24 -5.13 49.44
N LEU A 124 12.21 -5.34 50.26
CA LEU A 124 12.36 -5.93 51.58
C LEU A 124 12.81 -7.39 51.49
N GLY A 125 12.28 -8.15 50.53
CA GLY A 125 12.73 -9.52 50.21
C GLY A 125 14.20 -9.56 49.79
N ARG A 126 14.61 -8.67 48.87
CA ARG A 126 16.02 -8.56 48.44
C ARG A 126 16.95 -8.21 49.59
N LYS A 127 16.56 -7.26 50.45
CA LYS A 127 17.34 -6.88 51.65
C LYS A 127 17.50 -8.07 52.60
N LYS A 128 16.41 -8.79 52.91
CA LYS A 128 16.45 -9.99 53.77
C LYS A 128 17.36 -11.09 53.21
N LEU A 129 17.22 -11.40 51.92
CA LEU A 129 18.05 -12.41 51.27
C LEU A 129 19.53 -12.02 51.27
N LYS A 130 19.83 -10.73 51.02
CA LYS A 130 21.18 -10.20 51.08
C LYS A 130 21.77 -10.33 52.48
N LEU A 131 21.03 -9.94 53.52
CA LEU A 131 21.46 -10.08 54.91
C LEU A 131 21.70 -11.55 55.27
N TYR A 132 20.81 -12.46 54.85
CA TYR A 132 21.00 -13.89 55.08
C TYR A 132 22.29 -14.40 54.43
N LYS A 133 22.56 -14.02 53.17
CA LYS A 133 23.78 -14.38 52.46
C LYS A 133 25.02 -13.78 53.12
N GLU A 134 24.94 -12.53 53.59
CA GLU A 134 26.06 -11.85 54.25
C GLU A 134 26.39 -12.44 55.62
N LEU A 135 25.36 -12.82 56.40
CA LEU A 135 25.48 -13.41 57.72
C LEU A 135 26.00 -14.84 57.65
N THR A 136 25.39 -15.66 56.79
CA THR A 136 25.68 -17.10 56.75
C THR A 136 26.79 -17.46 55.78
N LYS A 137 27.09 -16.58 54.81
CA LYS A 137 27.99 -16.88 53.68
C LYS A 137 27.60 -18.12 52.87
N ILE A 138 26.37 -18.62 53.06
CA ILE A 138 25.85 -19.78 52.33
C ILE A 138 25.42 -19.36 50.94
N GLN A 139 25.78 -20.17 49.97
CA GLN A 139 25.22 -20.18 48.63
C GLN A 139 24.49 -21.50 48.39
N TRP A 140 23.18 -21.41 48.19
CA TRP A 140 22.33 -22.56 47.96
C TRP A 140 22.34 -22.99 46.49
N ASP A 141 22.37 -24.29 46.24
CA ASP A 141 22.12 -24.89 44.92
C ASP A 141 20.61 -25.03 44.71
N TYR A 142 19.98 -23.97 44.19
CA TYR A 142 18.53 -23.93 44.02
C TYR A 142 18.00 -24.98 43.04
N ALA A 143 18.83 -25.53 42.15
CA ALA A 143 18.43 -26.57 41.21
C ALA A 143 18.24 -27.95 41.89
N ALA A 144 18.92 -28.19 43.01
CA ALA A 144 18.91 -29.47 43.73
C ALA A 144 17.83 -29.56 44.84
N THR A 145 17.05 -28.48 45.04
CA THR A 145 16.13 -28.29 46.18
C THR A 145 14.95 -29.25 46.26
N LYS A 146 14.63 -29.98 45.18
CA LYS A 146 13.51 -30.95 45.18
C LYS A 146 13.80 -32.21 46.01
N HIS A 147 15.08 -32.60 46.15
CA HIS A 147 15.47 -33.89 46.75
C HIS A 147 16.64 -33.78 47.74
N SER A 148 17.23 -32.60 47.89
CA SER A 148 18.38 -32.40 48.76
C SER A 148 18.51 -30.97 49.25
N ILE A 149 19.10 -30.81 50.44
CA ILE A 149 19.57 -29.52 50.96
C ILE A 149 21.05 -29.42 50.58
N LYS A 150 21.34 -28.65 49.55
CA LYS A 150 22.68 -28.58 48.95
C LYS A 150 23.13 -27.16 48.74
N GLY A 151 24.42 -26.93 48.94
CA GLY A 151 25.04 -25.63 48.76
C GLY A 151 26.47 -25.62 49.26
N TYR A 152 26.99 -24.42 49.46
CA TYR A 152 28.32 -24.24 50.02
C TYR A 152 28.40 -23.00 50.90
N VAL A 153 29.28 -23.05 51.89
CA VAL A 153 29.68 -21.90 52.72
C VAL A 153 31.02 -21.41 52.19
N SER A 154 31.18 -20.10 51.97
CA SER A 154 32.48 -19.55 51.58
C SER A 154 32.74 -18.15 52.11
N ASN A 155 33.94 -17.91 52.63
CA ASN A 155 34.36 -16.58 53.06
C ASN A 155 34.80 -15.68 51.88
N GLY A 156 34.85 -16.24 50.66
CA GLY A 156 35.26 -15.54 49.45
C GLY A 156 36.78 -15.40 49.26
N CYS A 157 37.59 -16.00 50.14
CA CYS A 157 39.06 -15.95 50.09
C CYS A 157 39.65 -17.36 49.99
N ASP A 158 39.70 -18.07 51.11
CA ASP A 158 40.46 -19.30 51.32
C ASP A 158 39.59 -20.44 51.89
N TYR A 159 38.38 -20.15 52.37
CA TYR A 159 37.43 -21.14 52.88
C TYR A 159 36.29 -21.37 51.89
N ILE A 160 36.14 -22.64 51.47
CA ILE A 160 34.97 -23.13 50.74
C ILE A 160 34.64 -24.52 51.28
N HIS A 161 33.45 -24.68 51.87
CA HIS A 161 32.94 -25.97 52.30
C HIS A 161 31.64 -26.29 51.55
N HIS A 162 31.60 -27.44 50.88
CA HIS A 162 30.42 -27.94 50.17
C HIS A 162 29.64 -28.91 51.06
N PHE A 163 28.32 -28.74 51.12
CA PHE A 163 27.45 -29.64 51.86
C PHE A 163 26.32 -30.16 50.97
N CYS A 164 25.90 -31.40 51.22
CA CYS A 164 24.77 -32.04 50.54
C CYS A 164 24.09 -32.99 51.52
N TYR A 165 22.83 -32.71 51.85
CA TYR A 165 22.00 -33.57 52.69
C TYR A 165 20.85 -34.10 51.81
N GLU A 166 21.01 -35.34 51.32
CA GLU A 166 20.04 -35.99 50.43
C GLU A 166 18.88 -36.61 51.21
N ASN A 167 17.63 -36.36 50.78
CA ASN A 167 16.42 -37.00 51.31
C ASN A 167 16.26 -36.93 52.85
N GLN A 168 16.91 -35.97 53.52
CA GLN A 168 16.81 -35.78 54.97
C GLN A 168 15.81 -34.68 55.29
N GLU A 169 14.89 -34.97 56.22
CA GLU A 169 14.09 -33.92 56.85
C GLU A 169 14.99 -33.01 57.69
N ILE A 170 14.66 -31.72 57.72
CA ILE A 170 15.40 -30.73 58.50
C ILE A 170 15.36 -31.14 59.97
N ASN A 171 16.53 -31.41 60.54
CA ASN A 171 16.70 -31.80 61.94
C ASN A 171 17.77 -30.92 62.61
N TYR A 172 17.82 -30.95 63.94
CA TYR A 172 18.74 -30.14 64.74
C TYR A 172 20.22 -30.40 64.40
N LYS A 173 20.59 -31.64 64.04
CA LYS A 173 21.99 -31.98 63.67
C LYS A 173 22.43 -31.28 62.39
N ILE A 174 21.56 -31.19 61.39
CA ILE A 174 21.84 -30.47 60.14
C ILE A 174 21.99 -28.97 60.43
N ILE A 175 21.12 -28.42 61.28
CA ILE A 175 21.15 -27.01 61.69
C ILE A 175 22.47 -26.71 62.43
N ASP A 176 22.82 -27.52 63.42
CA ASP A 176 24.05 -27.36 64.21
C ASP A 176 25.31 -27.50 63.33
N SER A 177 25.31 -28.48 62.42
CA SER A 177 26.37 -28.67 61.43
C SER A 177 26.55 -27.43 60.55
N LEU A 178 25.46 -26.90 59.99
CA LEU A 178 25.51 -25.68 59.17
C LEU A 178 25.99 -24.47 59.97
N TRP A 179 25.53 -24.28 61.21
CA TRP A 179 26.00 -23.17 62.04
C TRP A 179 27.48 -23.31 62.42
N ASN A 180 27.96 -24.53 62.66
CA ASN A 180 29.38 -24.78 62.88
C ASN A 180 30.21 -24.42 61.64
N GLU A 181 29.76 -24.81 60.45
CA GLU A 181 30.42 -24.44 59.19
C GLU A 181 30.43 -22.93 58.94
N ILE A 182 29.34 -22.23 59.28
CA ILE A 182 29.28 -20.76 59.24
C ILE A 182 30.32 -20.16 60.19
N TYR A 183 30.41 -20.67 61.42
CA TYR A 183 31.36 -20.18 62.42
C TYR A 183 32.82 -20.36 61.99
N LEU A 184 33.17 -21.53 61.45
CA LEU A 184 34.51 -21.81 60.91
C LEU A 184 34.85 -20.86 59.76
N CYS A 185 33.93 -20.69 58.82
CA CYS A 185 34.06 -19.75 57.70
C CYS A 185 34.33 -18.31 58.15
N THR A 186 33.66 -17.86 59.21
CA THR A 186 33.85 -16.50 59.75
C THR A 186 35.14 -16.33 60.55
N SER A 187 35.53 -17.33 61.35
CA SER A 187 36.70 -17.26 62.24
C SER A 187 38.03 -17.37 61.50
N GLN A 188 38.08 -18.17 60.43
CA GLN A 188 39.29 -18.34 59.62
C GLN A 188 39.63 -17.07 58.82
N GLY A 189 38.62 -16.29 58.41
CA GLY A 189 38.82 -15.00 57.74
C GLY A 189 39.18 -13.82 58.66
N GLU A 190 38.98 -13.94 59.98
CA GLU A 190 39.35 -12.90 60.96
C GLU A 190 40.82 -13.00 61.39
N SER A 191 41.36 -14.22 61.47
CA SER A 191 42.75 -14.47 61.85
C SER A 191 43.78 -13.89 60.85
N GLU A 192 43.41 -13.75 59.57
CA GLU A 192 44.27 -13.09 58.57
C GLU A 192 44.09 -11.56 58.54
N ARG A 193 42.95 -11.01 58.98
CA ARG A 193 42.74 -9.55 59.03
C ARG A 193 43.41 -8.88 60.23
N GLU A 194 43.51 -9.55 61.38
CA GLU A 194 44.26 -9.03 62.53
C GLU A 194 45.78 -8.98 62.28
N ASN A 195 46.31 -9.88 61.45
CA ASN A 195 47.71 -9.88 61.05
C ASN A 195 48.09 -8.80 60.00
N LEU A 196 47.12 -8.01 59.54
CA LEU A 196 47.32 -6.93 58.57
C LEU A 196 47.18 -5.52 59.18
N GLN A 197 47.13 -5.37 60.52
CA GLN A 197 47.27 -4.05 61.14
C GLN A 197 48.72 -3.54 60.94
N PRO A 198 48.94 -2.37 60.29
CA PRO A 198 50.26 -1.77 60.22
C PRO A 198 50.62 -1.21 61.59
N ASN A 199 51.75 -1.67 62.14
CA ASN A 199 52.43 -1.00 63.26
C ASN A 199 52.77 0.44 62.85
N PHE A 200 51.95 1.40 63.25
CA PHE A 200 52.36 2.79 63.29
C PHE A 200 53.21 2.99 64.55
N ALA A 201 54.53 2.93 64.38
CA ALA A 201 55.50 3.34 65.38
C ALA A 201 55.75 4.85 65.28
N ASN A 202 55.87 5.49 66.46
CA ASN A 202 56.18 6.91 66.70
C ASN A 202 57.41 7.44 65.94
#